data_AF-A0A9D7MZ99-F1
#
_entry.id   AF-A0A9D7MZ99-F1
#
_cell.length_a   1.000
_cell.length_b   1.000
_cell.length_c   1.000
_cell.angle_alpha   90.00
_cell.angle_beta   90.00
_cell.angle_gamma   90.00
#
_symmetry.space_group_name_H-M   'P 1'
#
loop_
_entity.id
_entity.type
_entity.pdbx_description
1 polymer ?
#
loop_
_entity_poly.entity_id
_entity_poly.type
_entity_poly.pdbx_seq_one_letter_code
_entity_poly.pdbx_strand_id
1 'polypeptide(L)'
;MKQTTRRIALTASVAALALLTACATTPATGPMGFFVTSTGPGNGADLGGLAGADAHCQKLATAAGAGARTWRAYLSTGWTKTTPVVNARDRIGKGPWFNAKGVLIASTVEQMHGANNLTKATALDEKGELVKGRGDTPNMHDILTGSRADGTAFSSAPGQPAMTCGEWTQSGEGSAMTGHHDRIGLASDAWSSSWNSSHNTVGCSQQALTKTGGAGLFYCFAAD
;
A
#
# COMPACT_ATOMS: atom_id res chain seq x y z
N MET A 1 45.89 81.42 -3.83
CA MET A 1 44.76 81.20 -2.88
C MET A 1 44.71 79.72 -2.54
N LYS A 2 44.45 79.43 -1.26
CA LYS A 2 44.46 78.12 -0.60
C LYS A 2 43.36 77.19 -1.13
N GLN A 3 43.56 75.88 -0.94
CA GLN A 3 42.61 74.83 -0.52
C GLN A 3 42.62 73.60 -1.45
N THR A 4 42.44 72.35 -1.03
CA THR A 4 42.67 71.60 0.23
C THR A 4 42.56 70.15 -0.22
N THR A 5 43.50 69.30 0.19
CA THR A 5 43.53 67.86 -0.07
C THR A 5 42.30 67.17 0.53
N ARG A 6 41.59 66.33 -0.22
CA ARG A 6 40.71 65.29 0.33
C ARG A 6 41.08 63.93 -0.26
N ARG A 7 41.79 63.14 0.55
CA ARG A 7 42.02 61.71 0.32
C ARG A 7 40.71 61.00 0.62
N ILE A 8 40.08 60.43 -0.40
CA ILE A 8 38.95 59.51 -0.22
C ILE A 8 39.57 58.13 0.04
N ALA A 9 39.49 57.67 1.29
CA ALA A 9 39.82 56.30 1.65
C ALA A 9 38.64 55.40 1.21
N LEU A 10 38.85 54.59 0.18
CA LEU A 10 37.93 53.50 -0.15
C LEU A 10 38.20 52.36 0.84
N THR A 11 37.32 52.23 1.83
CA THR A 11 37.27 51.06 2.71
C THR A 11 36.84 49.83 1.91
N ALA A 12 37.72 48.84 1.81
CA ALA A 12 37.41 47.53 1.25
C ALA A 12 36.46 46.77 2.18
N SER A 13 35.19 46.66 1.80
CA SER A 13 34.21 45.81 2.48
C SER A 13 34.31 44.38 1.95
N VAL A 14 35.09 43.54 2.61
CA VAL A 14 35.04 42.08 2.42
C VAL A 14 33.86 41.56 3.23
N ALA A 15 32.68 41.48 2.61
CA ALA A 15 31.53 40.79 3.19
C ALA A 15 31.59 39.31 2.78
N ALA A 16 31.83 38.45 3.77
CA ALA A 16 31.94 37.01 3.61
C ALA A 16 30.65 36.41 3.03
N LEU A 17 30.79 35.67 1.92
CA LEU A 17 29.75 34.84 1.35
C LEU A 17 29.56 33.62 2.26
N ALA A 18 28.56 33.66 3.15
CA ALA A 18 28.17 32.51 3.94
C ALA A 18 27.54 31.46 3.01
N LEU A 19 28.26 30.36 2.77
CA LEU A 19 27.76 29.17 2.11
C LEU A 19 26.65 28.54 2.96
N LEU A 20 25.40 28.82 2.63
CA LEU A 20 24.24 28.07 3.09
C LEU A 20 24.26 26.69 2.41
N THR A 21 25.02 25.75 2.95
CA THR A 21 24.84 24.33 2.65
C THR A 21 23.52 23.89 3.28
N ALA A 22 22.42 24.03 2.53
CA ALA A 22 21.19 23.36 2.84
C ALA A 22 21.44 21.85 2.80
N CYS A 23 21.46 21.20 3.95
CA CYS A 23 21.46 19.74 4.03
C CYS A 23 20.13 19.22 3.48
N ALA A 24 20.05 18.98 2.18
CA ALA A 24 18.98 18.19 1.59
C ALA A 24 19.16 16.75 2.10
N THR A 25 18.44 16.38 3.16
CA THR A 25 18.39 14.98 3.60
C THR A 25 17.71 14.17 2.51
N THR A 26 18.48 13.36 1.79
CA THR A 26 17.94 12.37 0.86
C THR A 26 16.97 11.46 1.62
N PRO A 27 15.74 11.25 1.13
CA PRO A 27 14.80 10.33 1.76
C PRO A 27 15.47 8.97 1.98
N ALA A 28 15.28 8.39 3.17
CA ALA A 28 15.82 7.07 3.46
C ALA A 28 15.30 6.07 2.42
N THR A 29 16.21 5.33 1.79
CA THR A 29 15.89 4.20 0.92
C THR A 29 16.15 2.88 1.62
N GLY A 30 15.36 1.86 1.35
CA GLY A 30 15.53 0.54 1.96
C GLY A 30 15.13 -0.62 1.06
N PRO A 31 15.40 -1.86 1.48
CA PRO A 31 15.05 -3.05 0.72
C PRO A 31 13.53 -3.17 0.58
N MET A 32 13.06 -3.69 -0.56
CA MET A 32 11.64 -3.89 -0.81
C MET A 32 11.02 -4.73 0.32
N GLY A 33 9.97 -4.17 0.92
CA GLY A 33 9.16 -4.80 1.97
C GLY A 33 7.67 -4.64 1.73
N PHE A 34 7.27 -3.96 0.66
CA PHE A 34 5.88 -3.76 0.27
C PHE A 34 5.75 -3.78 -1.25
N PHE A 35 4.69 -4.39 -1.76
CA PHE A 35 4.21 -4.19 -3.12
C PHE A 35 2.72 -4.54 -3.25
N VAL A 36 2.08 -4.04 -4.31
CA VAL A 36 0.79 -4.52 -4.78
C VAL A 36 1.05 -5.67 -5.76
N THR A 37 0.35 -6.79 -5.68
CA THR A 37 0.57 -7.88 -6.66
C THR A 37 0.36 -7.37 -8.08
N SER A 38 1.30 -7.62 -9.00
CA SER A 38 1.12 -7.27 -10.43
C SER A 38 0.00 -8.07 -11.11
N THR A 39 -0.30 -9.26 -10.59
CA THR A 39 -1.37 -10.15 -11.04
C THR A 39 -1.96 -10.90 -9.86
N GLY A 40 -3.26 -11.19 -9.91
CA GLY A 40 -3.88 -12.16 -9.02
C GLY A 40 -3.54 -13.62 -9.39
N PRO A 41 -3.93 -14.62 -8.57
CA PRO A 41 -3.75 -16.04 -8.85
C PRO A 41 -4.59 -16.59 -10.01
N GLY A 42 -5.60 -15.84 -10.46
CA GLY A 42 -6.40 -16.15 -11.65
C GLY A 42 -7.80 -16.73 -11.39
N ASN A 43 -8.19 -16.98 -10.13
CA ASN A 43 -9.51 -17.48 -9.77
C ASN A 43 -10.35 -16.46 -8.98
N GLY A 44 -10.28 -15.17 -9.35
CA GLY A 44 -10.95 -14.11 -8.61
C GLY A 44 -10.43 -14.00 -7.17
N ALA A 45 -11.34 -13.98 -6.20
CA ALA A 45 -11.02 -13.89 -4.77
C ALA A 45 -10.80 -15.27 -4.09
N ASP A 46 -10.89 -16.38 -4.83
CA ASP A 46 -10.37 -17.66 -4.37
C ASP A 46 -8.85 -17.66 -4.52
N LEU A 47 -8.17 -17.40 -3.40
CA LEU A 47 -6.73 -17.32 -3.31
C LEU A 47 -6.12 -18.60 -2.72
N GLY A 48 -6.92 -19.64 -2.48
CA GLY A 48 -6.52 -20.80 -1.69
C GLY A 48 -6.37 -20.50 -0.21
N GLY A 49 -7.19 -19.57 0.31
CA GLY A 49 -7.09 -19.06 1.67
C GLY A 49 -5.86 -18.17 1.89
N LEU A 50 -5.61 -17.80 3.15
CA LEU A 50 -4.45 -16.98 3.51
C LEU A 50 -3.11 -17.63 3.12
N ALA A 51 -3.02 -18.95 3.22
CA ALA A 51 -1.80 -19.69 2.87
C ALA A 51 -1.49 -19.59 1.36
N GLY A 52 -2.50 -19.71 0.50
CA GLY A 52 -2.32 -19.55 -0.95
C GLY A 52 -2.01 -18.11 -1.34
N ALA A 53 -2.65 -17.12 -0.69
CA ALA A 53 -2.33 -15.71 -0.88
C ALA A 53 -0.87 -15.37 -0.47
N ASP A 54 -0.42 -15.89 0.68
CA ASP A 54 0.97 -15.74 1.14
C ASP A 54 1.96 -16.38 0.17
N ALA A 55 1.66 -17.59 -0.31
CA ALA A 55 2.50 -18.27 -1.29
C ALA A 55 2.61 -17.49 -2.61
N HIS A 56 1.53 -16.82 -3.03
CA HIS A 56 1.55 -15.95 -4.20
C HIS A 56 2.42 -14.71 -3.98
N CYS A 57 2.31 -14.05 -2.82
CA CYS A 57 3.22 -12.97 -2.45
C CYS A 57 4.69 -13.42 -2.47
N GLN A 58 4.98 -14.58 -1.86
CA GLN A 58 6.34 -15.13 -1.83
C GLN A 58 6.87 -15.41 -3.25
N LYS A 59 6.03 -15.95 -4.14
CA LYS A 59 6.38 -16.23 -5.54
C LYS A 59 6.74 -14.95 -6.29
N LEU A 60 5.90 -13.92 -6.22
CA LEU A 60 6.14 -12.65 -6.89
C LEU A 60 7.39 -11.94 -6.35
N ALA A 61 7.55 -11.89 -5.03
CA ALA A 61 8.73 -11.32 -4.41
C ALA A 61 10.02 -12.06 -4.81
N THR A 62 9.97 -13.39 -4.91
CA THR A 62 11.10 -14.21 -5.36
C THR A 62 11.48 -13.87 -6.80
N ALA A 63 10.50 -13.74 -7.70
CA ALA A 63 10.73 -13.33 -9.08
C ALA A 63 11.36 -11.92 -9.19
N ALA A 64 11.04 -11.03 -8.25
CA ALA A 64 11.62 -9.70 -8.13
C ALA A 64 12.96 -9.63 -7.35
N GLY A 65 13.52 -10.77 -6.94
CA GLY A 65 14.80 -10.83 -6.22
C GLY A 65 14.72 -10.55 -4.72
N ALA A 66 13.52 -10.47 -4.14
CA ALA A 66 13.28 -10.28 -2.70
C ALA A 66 12.76 -11.55 -1.98
N GLY A 67 13.03 -12.73 -2.56
CA GLY A 67 12.51 -14.01 -2.08
C GLY A 67 13.12 -14.54 -0.76
N ALA A 68 14.20 -13.93 -0.27
CA ALA A 68 14.82 -14.34 1.00
C ALA A 68 14.02 -13.90 2.24
N ARG A 69 13.08 -12.96 2.07
CA ARG A 69 12.20 -12.48 3.14
C ARG A 69 10.97 -13.36 3.26
N THR A 70 10.32 -13.32 4.43
CA THR A 70 9.00 -13.94 4.61
C THR A 70 7.92 -12.97 4.16
N TRP A 71 7.11 -13.35 3.17
CA TRP A 71 6.05 -12.49 2.65
C TRP A 71 4.66 -12.93 3.10
N ARG A 72 3.82 -11.95 3.41
CA ARG A 72 2.42 -12.13 3.83
C ARG A 72 1.50 -11.26 2.98
N ALA A 73 0.38 -11.83 2.56
CA ALA A 73 -0.71 -11.07 1.99
C ALA A 73 -1.41 -10.27 3.10
N TYR A 74 -1.65 -8.97 2.87
CA TYR A 74 -2.46 -8.14 3.75
C TYR A 74 -3.94 -8.45 3.56
N LEU A 75 -4.37 -9.53 4.22
CA LEU A 75 -5.74 -10.02 4.17
C LEU A 75 -6.16 -10.44 5.58
N SER A 76 -7.35 -10.00 5.97
CA SER A 76 -7.99 -10.48 7.20
C SER A 76 -8.89 -11.67 6.90
N THR A 77 -9.13 -12.50 7.91
CA THR A 77 -10.18 -13.53 7.89
C THR A 77 -11.06 -13.42 9.12
N GLY A 78 -12.34 -13.70 8.95
CA GLY A 78 -13.29 -13.78 10.05
C GLY A 78 -13.09 -15.03 10.91
N TRP A 79 -13.85 -15.11 12.00
CA TRP A 79 -13.99 -16.34 12.78
C TRP A 79 -14.77 -17.39 12.00
N THR A 80 -14.27 -18.63 12.01
CA THR A 80 -15.06 -19.81 11.64
C THR A 80 -15.10 -20.76 12.82
N LYS A 81 -15.97 -21.78 12.79
CA LYS A 81 -16.03 -22.81 13.84
C LYS A 81 -14.66 -23.46 14.11
N THR A 82 -13.76 -23.44 13.13
CA THR A 82 -12.46 -24.13 13.16
C THR A 82 -11.27 -23.18 13.10
N THR A 83 -11.48 -21.88 12.92
CA THR A 83 -10.38 -20.93 12.67
C THR A 83 -10.64 -19.62 13.41
N PRO A 84 -9.68 -19.13 14.23
CA PRO A 84 -9.82 -17.84 14.89
C PRO A 84 -9.82 -16.71 13.86
N VAL A 85 -10.32 -15.54 14.30
CA VAL A 85 -10.17 -14.30 13.54
C VAL A 85 -8.70 -14.04 13.29
N VAL A 86 -8.37 -13.59 12.07
CA VAL A 86 -7.02 -13.16 11.71
C VAL A 86 -7.08 -11.74 11.21
N ASN A 87 -6.35 -10.84 11.87
CA ASN A 87 -6.23 -9.45 11.43
C ASN A 87 -5.04 -9.30 10.48
N ALA A 88 -5.22 -8.61 9.36
CA ALA A 88 -4.15 -8.31 8.42
C ALA A 88 -2.98 -7.55 9.10
N ARG A 89 -3.30 -6.58 9.97
CA ARG A 89 -2.29 -5.77 10.68
C ARG A 89 -1.31 -6.58 11.52
N ASP A 90 -1.74 -7.72 12.07
CA ASP A 90 -0.93 -8.54 12.97
C ASP A 90 0.03 -9.47 12.20
N ARG A 91 -0.17 -9.59 10.88
CA ARG A 91 0.57 -10.53 10.02
C ARG A 91 1.75 -9.90 9.29
N ILE A 92 1.76 -8.59 9.09
CA ILE A 92 2.66 -7.92 8.15
C ILE A 92 4.03 -7.53 8.73
N GLY A 93 4.36 -7.98 9.95
CA GLY A 93 5.58 -7.58 10.65
C GLY A 93 5.48 -6.18 11.25
N LYS A 94 6.62 -5.63 11.68
CA LYS A 94 6.69 -4.33 12.37
C LYS A 94 7.11 -3.15 11.47
N GLY A 95 7.53 -3.43 10.24
CA GLY A 95 8.16 -2.46 9.35
C GLY A 95 9.64 -2.24 9.66
N PRO A 96 10.30 -1.26 9.01
CA PRO A 96 9.78 -0.40 7.96
C PRO A 96 9.53 -1.17 6.65
N TRP A 97 8.55 -0.72 5.85
CA TRP A 97 8.30 -1.24 4.51
C TRP A 97 8.60 -0.19 3.45
N PHE A 98 9.42 -0.57 2.48
CA PHE A 98 9.73 0.22 1.29
C PHE A 98 9.13 -0.45 0.06
N ASN A 99 8.72 0.33 -0.94
CA ASN A 99 8.30 -0.23 -2.22
C ASN A 99 9.49 -0.76 -3.04
N ALA A 100 9.22 -1.32 -4.23
CA ALA A 100 10.25 -1.87 -5.12
C ALA A 100 11.33 -0.86 -5.56
N LYS A 101 11.07 0.46 -5.47
CA LYS A 101 12.05 1.52 -5.76
C LYS A 101 12.75 2.05 -4.50
N GLY A 102 12.56 1.39 -3.37
CA GLY A 102 13.16 1.78 -2.09
C GLY A 102 12.51 3.00 -1.46
N VAL A 103 11.32 3.43 -1.89
CA VAL A 103 10.61 4.55 -1.25
C VAL A 103 9.85 4.06 -0.02
N LEU A 104 10.01 4.74 1.12
CA LEU A 104 9.35 4.38 2.37
C LEU A 104 7.82 4.48 2.23
N ILE A 105 7.10 3.42 2.59
CA ILE A 105 5.64 3.37 2.65
C ILE A 105 5.16 3.64 4.08
N ALA A 106 5.72 2.94 5.06
CA ALA A 106 5.48 3.19 6.47
C ALA A 106 6.63 2.61 7.31
N SER A 107 6.94 3.28 8.42
CA SER A 107 7.98 2.86 9.36
C SER A 107 7.48 1.92 10.44
N THR A 108 6.18 2.00 10.79
CA THR A 108 5.54 1.17 11.82
C THR A 108 4.13 0.77 11.40
N VAL A 109 3.56 -0.23 12.09
CA VAL A 109 2.16 -0.65 11.92
C VAL A 109 1.19 0.52 12.17
N GLU A 110 1.47 1.37 13.17
CA GLU A 110 0.66 2.54 13.49
C GLU A 110 0.70 3.56 12.35
N GLN A 111 1.89 3.84 11.79
CA GLN A 111 1.99 4.71 10.63
C GLN A 111 1.26 4.09 9.43
N MET A 112 1.37 2.78 9.23
CA MET A 112 0.70 2.07 8.13
C MET A 112 -0.82 2.23 8.16
N HIS A 113 -1.42 2.26 9.35
CA HIS A 113 -2.86 2.47 9.52
C HIS A 113 -3.23 3.93 9.86
N GLY A 114 -2.26 4.84 9.77
CA GLY A 114 -2.43 6.28 9.93
C GLY A 114 -1.90 7.03 8.70
N ALA A 115 -0.93 7.92 8.92
CA ALA A 115 -0.30 8.73 7.88
C ALA A 115 0.83 7.96 7.14
N ASN A 116 0.43 6.95 6.36
CA ASN A 116 1.33 6.22 5.47
C ASN A 116 1.56 6.97 4.15
N ASN A 117 2.49 6.47 3.35
CA ASN A 117 2.86 7.02 2.04
C ASN A 117 2.30 6.16 0.88
N LEU A 118 1.09 5.60 1.01
CA LEU A 118 0.39 4.96 -0.10
C LEU A 118 -0.35 6.00 -0.95
N THR A 119 0.02 6.05 -2.22
CA THR A 119 -0.54 6.89 -3.29
C THR A 119 -0.41 6.12 -4.60
N LYS A 120 -1.04 6.60 -5.69
CA LYS A 120 -0.85 6.01 -7.03
C LYS A 120 0.62 5.88 -7.43
N ALA A 121 1.45 6.84 -7.04
CA ALA A 121 2.86 6.91 -7.41
C ALA A 121 3.75 5.95 -6.60
N THR A 122 3.30 5.55 -5.41
CA THR A 122 4.12 4.80 -4.45
C THR A 122 3.63 3.37 -4.24
N ALA A 123 2.36 3.08 -4.52
CA ALA A 123 1.77 1.75 -4.52
C ALA A 123 2.16 0.96 -5.79
N LEU A 124 3.45 0.65 -5.89
CA LEU A 124 4.04 -0.05 -7.02
C LEU A 124 3.86 -1.56 -6.90
N ASP A 125 3.95 -2.24 -8.04
CA ASP A 125 4.05 -3.70 -8.06
C ASP A 125 5.47 -4.20 -7.71
N GLU A 126 5.64 -5.52 -7.63
CA GLU A 126 6.93 -6.11 -7.24
C GLU A 126 8.06 -5.81 -8.24
N LYS A 127 7.73 -5.40 -9.47
CA LYS A 127 8.69 -5.00 -10.51
C LYS A 127 8.98 -3.49 -10.47
N GLY A 128 8.32 -2.73 -9.60
CA GLY A 128 8.42 -1.27 -9.51
C GLY A 128 7.61 -0.53 -10.58
N GLU A 129 6.64 -1.20 -11.19
CA GLU A 129 5.72 -0.61 -12.16
C GLU A 129 4.50 0.00 -11.46
N LEU A 130 3.89 0.99 -12.13
CA LEU A 130 2.65 1.59 -11.63
C LEU A 130 1.50 0.59 -11.80
N VAL A 131 0.72 0.38 -10.75
CA VAL A 131 -0.56 -0.33 -10.85
C VAL A 131 -1.59 0.60 -11.46
N LYS A 132 -2.37 0.07 -12.41
CA LYS A 132 -3.48 0.83 -13.02
C LYS A 132 -4.51 1.17 -11.94
N GLY A 133 -4.86 2.44 -11.84
CA GLY A 133 -5.85 2.95 -10.88
C GLY A 133 -7.03 3.58 -11.59
N ARG A 134 -7.75 4.43 -10.86
CA ARG A 134 -8.88 5.16 -11.44
C ARG A 134 -8.46 5.98 -12.66
N GLY A 135 -9.27 5.91 -13.71
CA GLY A 135 -9.04 6.61 -14.98
C GLY A 135 -8.16 5.85 -15.98
N ASP A 136 -7.51 4.77 -15.57
CA ASP A 136 -6.73 3.91 -16.48
C ASP A 136 -7.61 2.83 -17.13
N THR A 137 -7.11 2.24 -18.23
CA THR A 137 -7.78 1.12 -18.91
C THR A 137 -6.87 -0.12 -18.99
N PRO A 138 -7.32 -1.28 -18.48
CA PRO A 138 -8.49 -1.46 -17.62
C PRO A 138 -8.28 -0.79 -16.25
N ASN A 139 -9.39 -0.53 -15.54
CA ASN A 139 -9.37 -0.06 -14.16
C ASN A 139 -8.97 -1.23 -13.23
N MET A 140 -7.95 -1.05 -12.38
CA MET A 140 -7.46 -2.06 -11.41
C MET A 140 -7.24 -1.42 -10.02
N HIS A 141 -8.10 -0.48 -9.70
CA HIS A 141 -8.05 0.40 -8.54
C HIS A 141 -8.33 -0.31 -7.22
N ASP A 142 -9.32 -1.21 -7.22
CA ASP A 142 -9.74 -1.91 -6.01
C ASP A 142 -8.80 -3.06 -5.67
N ILE A 143 -8.36 -3.07 -4.41
CA ILE A 143 -7.45 -4.06 -3.84
C ILE A 143 -8.18 -4.84 -2.74
N LEU A 144 -8.13 -6.17 -2.80
CA LEU A 144 -8.76 -7.05 -1.80
C LEU A 144 -8.05 -6.92 -0.44
N THR A 145 -8.82 -6.77 0.65
CA THR A 145 -8.26 -6.64 2.01
C THR A 145 -9.02 -7.42 3.08
N GLY A 146 -10.36 -7.49 2.99
CA GLY A 146 -11.20 -8.03 4.05
C GLY A 146 -11.09 -7.32 5.40
N SER A 147 -10.52 -6.10 5.42
CA SER A 147 -10.06 -5.45 6.63
C SER A 147 -10.79 -4.14 6.90
N ARG A 148 -10.99 -3.82 8.17
CA ARG A 148 -11.37 -2.48 8.64
C ARG A 148 -10.20 -1.51 8.44
N ALA A 149 -10.46 -0.21 8.55
CA ALA A 149 -9.44 0.82 8.36
C ALA A 149 -8.24 0.67 9.30
N ASP A 150 -8.45 0.18 10.52
CA ASP A 150 -7.40 -0.11 11.50
C ASP A 150 -6.67 -1.45 11.25
N GLY A 151 -7.02 -2.16 10.17
CA GLY A 151 -6.43 -3.44 9.77
C GLY A 151 -6.91 -4.67 10.55
N THR A 152 -7.97 -4.51 11.35
CA THR A 152 -8.66 -5.64 11.98
C THR A 152 -9.68 -6.28 11.05
N ALA A 153 -10.01 -7.55 11.30
CA ALA A 153 -11.01 -8.26 10.53
C ALA A 153 -12.43 -7.71 10.78
N PHE A 154 -13.30 -7.87 9.79
CA PHE A 154 -14.74 -7.79 10.04
C PHE A 154 -15.25 -9.07 10.74
N SER A 155 -16.37 -8.93 11.45
CA SER A 155 -17.06 -10.08 12.02
C SER A 155 -17.66 -10.94 10.91
N SER A 156 -17.47 -12.24 10.99
CA SER A 156 -18.08 -13.29 10.14
C SER A 156 -19.20 -14.04 10.87
N ALA A 157 -19.75 -13.45 11.94
CA ALA A 157 -20.88 -14.04 12.66
C ALA A 157 -22.09 -14.23 11.74
N PRO A 158 -22.95 -15.24 11.99
CA PRO A 158 -24.16 -15.46 11.20
C PRO A 158 -25.00 -14.18 11.04
N GLY A 159 -25.42 -13.89 9.80
CA GLY A 159 -26.20 -12.70 9.47
C GLY A 159 -25.38 -11.44 9.17
N GLN A 160 -24.05 -11.49 9.30
CA GLN A 160 -23.18 -10.40 8.87
C GLN A 160 -22.83 -10.54 7.37
N PRO A 161 -22.62 -9.41 6.66
CA PRO A 161 -22.15 -9.44 5.28
C PRO A 161 -20.83 -10.19 5.11
N ALA A 162 -20.66 -10.90 3.99
CA ALA A 162 -19.39 -11.50 3.63
C ALA A 162 -18.36 -10.42 3.29
N MET A 163 -17.20 -10.47 3.96
CA MET A 163 -16.12 -9.48 3.79
C MET A 163 -14.83 -10.09 3.23
N THR A 164 -14.79 -11.39 2.97
CA THR A 164 -13.56 -12.11 2.60
C THR A 164 -13.75 -13.15 1.50
N CYS A 165 -14.91 -13.19 0.82
CA CYS A 165 -15.20 -14.23 -0.19
C CYS A 165 -14.94 -15.65 0.35
N GLY A 166 -15.58 -15.98 1.47
CA GLY A 166 -15.42 -17.27 2.13
C GLY A 166 -13.99 -17.50 2.63
N GLU A 167 -13.42 -16.53 3.34
CA GLU A 167 -12.04 -16.59 3.83
C GLU A 167 -11.02 -16.87 2.71
N TRP A 168 -11.26 -16.25 1.55
CA TRP A 168 -10.42 -16.31 0.34
C TRP A 168 -10.40 -17.69 -0.32
N THR A 169 -11.51 -18.43 -0.23
CA THR A 169 -11.66 -19.78 -0.81
C THR A 169 -12.83 -19.89 -1.79
N GLN A 170 -13.48 -18.77 -2.12
CA GLN A 170 -14.65 -18.76 -3.01
C GLN A 170 -14.44 -17.86 -4.22
N SER A 171 -14.83 -18.41 -5.37
CA SER A 171 -15.03 -17.70 -6.63
C SER A 171 -16.52 -17.78 -6.97
N GLY A 172 -17.12 -16.70 -7.46
CA GLY A 172 -18.55 -16.63 -7.76
C GLY A 172 -19.32 -15.63 -6.91
N GLU A 173 -20.37 -16.10 -6.24
CA GLU A 173 -21.21 -15.29 -5.35
C GLU A 173 -20.48 -14.93 -4.05
N GLY A 174 -20.94 -13.87 -3.38
CA GLY A 174 -20.36 -13.36 -2.15
C GLY A 174 -19.83 -11.94 -2.31
N SER A 175 -18.98 -11.52 -1.38
CA SER A 175 -18.39 -10.19 -1.35
C SER A 175 -17.09 -10.22 -0.54
N ALA A 176 -16.19 -9.30 -0.88
CA ALA A 176 -15.02 -8.97 -0.06
C ALA A 176 -14.90 -7.46 0.16
N MET A 177 -14.36 -7.05 1.30
CA MET A 177 -13.96 -5.66 1.51
C MET A 177 -12.72 -5.35 0.67
N THR A 178 -12.72 -4.18 0.05
CA THR A 178 -11.61 -3.64 -0.72
C THR A 178 -11.12 -2.32 -0.14
N GLY A 179 -9.93 -1.90 -0.57
CA GLY A 179 -9.51 -0.51 -0.49
C GLY A 179 -8.79 -0.08 -1.76
N HIS A 180 -8.30 1.16 -1.78
CA HIS A 180 -7.85 1.85 -2.98
C HIS A 180 -6.37 2.16 -2.95
N HIS A 181 -5.57 1.53 -3.80
CA HIS A 181 -4.10 1.74 -3.80
C HIS A 181 -3.71 3.17 -4.17
N ASP A 182 -4.53 3.84 -4.97
CA ASP A 182 -4.27 5.18 -5.49
C ASP A 182 -4.85 6.30 -4.63
N ARG A 183 -5.63 5.96 -3.59
CA ARG A 183 -6.35 6.89 -2.70
C ARG A 183 -7.44 7.74 -3.37
N ILE A 184 -8.00 7.30 -4.50
CA ILE A 184 -9.02 8.09 -5.23
C ILE A 184 -10.45 7.58 -4.94
N GLY A 185 -11.26 8.43 -4.33
CA GLY A 185 -12.67 8.13 -4.03
C GLY A 185 -13.69 8.75 -4.99
N LEU A 186 -14.96 8.40 -4.77
CA LEU A 186 -16.13 9.10 -5.35
C LEU A 186 -16.66 10.21 -4.44
N ALA A 187 -16.38 10.12 -3.14
CA ALA A 187 -16.83 11.04 -2.12
C ALA A 187 -15.63 11.60 -1.32
N SER A 188 -15.87 12.64 -0.53
CA SER A 188 -14.86 13.26 0.34
C SER A 188 -14.72 12.57 1.70
N ASP A 189 -15.57 11.59 2.01
CA ASP A 189 -15.49 10.84 3.27
C ASP A 189 -14.22 9.98 3.32
N ALA A 190 -13.66 9.81 4.53
CA ALA A 190 -12.41 9.09 4.73
C ALA A 190 -12.43 7.63 4.22
N TRP A 191 -13.59 6.96 4.27
CA TRP A 191 -13.75 5.61 3.74
C TRP A 191 -13.62 5.59 2.21
N SER A 192 -14.05 6.64 1.51
CA SER A 192 -14.06 6.65 0.04
C SER A 192 -12.66 6.65 -0.57
N SER A 193 -11.63 7.07 0.17
CA SER A 193 -10.21 7.06 -0.26
C SER A 193 -9.34 6.14 0.62
N SER A 194 -9.98 5.25 1.39
CA SER A 194 -9.28 4.33 2.27
C SER A 194 -8.50 3.29 1.45
N TRP A 195 -7.22 3.09 1.77
CA TRP A 195 -6.38 2.11 1.07
C TRP A 195 -6.76 0.66 1.37
N ASN A 196 -7.43 0.41 2.49
CA ASN A 196 -7.76 -0.93 2.96
C ASN A 196 -9.22 -1.17 3.33
N SER A 197 -10.09 -0.15 3.36
CA SER A 197 -11.48 -0.32 3.81
C SER A 197 -12.41 0.75 3.22
N SER A 198 -12.75 0.58 1.94
CA SER A 198 -13.57 1.52 1.18
C SER A 198 -14.96 0.97 0.91
N HIS A 199 -15.06 -0.10 0.11
CA HIS A 199 -16.34 -0.70 -0.23
C HIS A 199 -16.22 -2.18 -0.54
N ASN A 200 -17.37 -2.82 -0.69
CA ASN A 200 -17.48 -4.24 -0.98
C ASN A 200 -17.40 -4.51 -2.49
N THR A 201 -16.90 -5.70 -2.84
CA THR A 201 -17.03 -6.23 -4.20
C THR A 201 -18.47 -6.66 -4.49
N VAL A 202 -18.87 -6.62 -5.76
CA VAL A 202 -20.20 -7.12 -6.19
C VAL A 202 -20.25 -8.64 -6.39
N GLY A 203 -19.18 -9.33 -6.02
CA GLY A 203 -18.99 -10.77 -6.21
C GLY A 203 -17.51 -11.15 -6.02
N CYS A 204 -17.24 -12.45 -6.05
CA CYS A 204 -15.92 -13.02 -5.80
C CYS A 204 -15.25 -13.56 -7.06
N SER A 205 -15.99 -13.71 -8.17
CA SER A 205 -15.40 -14.11 -9.46
C SER A 205 -14.55 -12.99 -10.08
N GLN A 206 -13.59 -13.34 -10.93
CA GLN A 206 -12.77 -12.35 -11.64
C GLN A 206 -13.60 -11.31 -12.41
N GLN A 207 -14.70 -11.74 -13.02
CA GLN A 207 -15.63 -10.86 -13.72
C GLN A 207 -16.30 -9.87 -12.76
N ALA A 208 -16.71 -10.32 -11.57
CA ALA A 208 -17.31 -9.45 -10.56
C ALA A 208 -16.30 -8.46 -9.98
N LEU A 209 -15.04 -8.87 -9.78
CA LEU A 209 -13.97 -7.97 -9.36
C LEU A 209 -13.72 -6.88 -10.41
N THR A 210 -13.68 -7.26 -11.69
CA THR A 210 -13.55 -6.30 -12.81
C THR A 210 -14.71 -5.31 -12.86
N LYS A 211 -15.95 -5.78 -12.64
CA LYS A 211 -17.15 -4.93 -12.56
C LYS A 211 -17.12 -3.98 -11.35
N THR A 212 -16.50 -4.40 -10.25
CA THR A 212 -16.32 -3.56 -9.06
C THR A 212 -15.35 -2.41 -9.36
N GLY A 213 -14.25 -2.70 -10.05
CA GLY A 213 -13.17 -1.75 -10.32
C GLY A 213 -11.78 -2.27 -9.99
N GLY A 214 -11.65 -3.56 -9.63
CA GLY A 214 -10.39 -4.22 -9.32
C GLY A 214 -10.03 -5.34 -10.29
N ALA A 215 -8.89 -5.98 -10.04
CA ALA A 215 -8.42 -7.12 -10.83
C ALA A 215 -8.08 -8.36 -9.97
N GLY A 216 -8.56 -8.42 -8.72
CA GLY A 216 -8.18 -9.47 -7.77
C GLY A 216 -6.75 -9.30 -7.26
N LEU A 217 -6.27 -8.07 -7.21
CA LEU A 217 -4.97 -7.71 -6.65
C LEU A 217 -5.09 -7.56 -5.12
N PHE A 218 -3.99 -7.79 -4.43
CA PHE A 218 -3.86 -7.59 -2.99
C PHE A 218 -2.47 -7.05 -2.65
N TYR A 219 -2.30 -6.56 -1.42
CA TYR A 219 -1.00 -6.08 -0.96
C TYR A 219 -0.16 -7.22 -0.36
N CYS A 220 1.14 -7.15 -0.59
CA CYS A 220 2.13 -8.07 -0.04
C CYS A 220 3.12 -7.30 0.83
N PHE A 221 3.37 -7.80 2.04
CA PHE A 221 4.30 -7.21 3.00
C PHE A 221 5.33 -8.23 3.44
N ALA A 222 6.57 -7.79 3.57
CA ALA A 222 7.58 -8.55 4.28
C ALA A 222 7.28 -8.52 5.78
N ALA A 223 7.30 -9.69 6.42
CA ALA A 223 6.90 -9.92 7.80
C ALA A 223 8.02 -10.53 8.66
N ASP A 224 9.24 -10.51 8.15
CA ASP A 224 10.47 -10.96 8.82
C ASP A 224 10.98 -9.99 9.89
#